data_AF-A0A7Y3ARC9-F1
#
_entry.id   AF-A0A7Y3ARC9-F1
#
_cell.length_a   1.000
_cell.length_b   1.000
_cell.length_c   1.000
_cell.angle_alpha   90.00
_cell.angle_beta   90.00
_cell.angle_gamma   90.00
#
_symmetry.space_group_name_H-M   'P 1'
#
loop_
_entity.id
_entity.type
_entity.pdbx_description
1 polymer ?
#
loop_
_entity_poly.entity_id
_entity_poly.type
_entity_poly.pdbx_seq_one_letter_code
_entity_poly.pdbx_strand_id
1 'polypeptide(L)'
;MTLIRRENLALVIVGSLGLYLFVTSAFFALDFLSVFDAKRIIQLAVFSFILLFAVAWPPLRRATVEQLNRLTTLQRVCLAVFFCIGIISSLRLDYPAYALVDVSMMYVLMILIAIVAASRSLAGERFDRWAIVLLVAMGFAVAFQEFMGFAAGWAFGAEFSYEQALIHFAHPRFYNQLQTWSIPVIAALPLFYPANRWVKVVCALLLGLQWFIVISMAARGTVVSLVTAMVFIALWMPLQRQYWVKYQVLG
;
A
#
# COMPACT_ATOMS: atom_id res chain seq x y z
N MET A 1 9.63 29.17 13.94
CA MET A 1 9.64 28.11 12.92
C MET A 1 8.24 28.05 12.30
N THR A 2 8.09 28.55 11.08
CA THR A 2 6.80 28.84 10.43
C THR A 2 5.94 27.59 10.21
N LEU A 3 4.61 27.70 10.28
CA LEU A 3 3.64 26.61 10.06
C LEU A 3 3.95 25.81 8.77
N ILE A 4 4.31 26.50 7.70
CA ILE A 4 4.71 25.94 6.41
C ILE A 4 5.88 24.94 6.54
N ARG A 5 6.88 25.21 7.40
CA ARG A 5 8.01 24.31 7.61
C ARG A 5 7.60 23.02 8.33
N ARG A 6 6.57 23.07 9.18
CA ARG A 6 6.06 21.87 9.87
C ARG A 6 5.30 20.96 8.91
N GLU A 7 4.46 21.54 8.06
CA GLU A 7 3.71 20.78 7.05
C GLU A 7 4.66 20.05 6.09
N ASN A 8 5.68 20.75 5.56
CA ASN A 8 6.64 20.14 4.65
C ASN A 8 7.42 18.98 5.28
N LEU A 9 7.74 19.07 6.57
CA LEU A 9 8.41 17.99 7.29
C LEU A 9 7.48 16.79 7.53
N ALA A 10 6.18 17.00 7.74
CA ALA A 10 5.22 15.91 7.84
C ALA A 10 5.09 15.12 6.53
N LEU A 11 5.20 15.81 5.38
CA LEU A 11 5.16 15.20 4.05
C LEU A 11 6.33 14.24 3.78
N VAL A 12 7.42 14.31 4.56
CA VAL A 12 8.53 13.35 4.46
C VAL A 12 8.04 11.92 4.67
N ILE A 13 7.05 11.70 5.54
CA ILE A 13 6.49 10.37 5.80
C ILE A 13 5.81 9.80 4.56
N VAL A 14 4.87 10.55 3.99
CA VAL A 14 4.14 10.09 2.78
C VAL A 14 5.06 9.97 1.58
N GLY A 15 6.00 10.91 1.42
CA GLY A 15 7.02 10.85 0.38
C GLY A 15 7.90 9.61 0.51
N SER A 16 8.39 9.29 1.71
CA SER A 16 9.25 8.12 1.95
C SER A 16 8.50 6.81 1.68
N LEU A 17 7.25 6.69 2.15
CA LEU A 17 6.44 5.49 1.92
C LEU A 17 6.04 5.33 0.46
N GLY A 18 5.62 6.41 -0.20
CA GLY A 18 5.29 6.36 -1.62
C GLY A 18 6.49 6.09 -2.50
N LEU A 19 7.66 6.67 -2.18
CA LEU A 19 8.91 6.36 -2.87
C LEU A 19 9.32 4.90 -2.65
N TYR A 20 9.21 4.39 -1.42
CA TYR A 20 9.44 2.97 -1.12
C TYR A 20 8.56 2.06 -1.99
N LEU A 21 7.26 2.32 -2.03
CA LEU A 21 6.32 1.55 -2.84
C LEU A 21 6.64 1.64 -4.34
N PHE A 22 6.95 2.84 -4.82
CA PHE A 22 7.31 3.07 -6.21
C PHE A 22 8.59 2.32 -6.59
N VAL A 23 9.67 2.50 -5.82
CA VAL A 23 10.97 1.85 -6.05
C VAL A 23 10.83 0.33 -6.00
N THR A 24 10.20 -0.22 -4.96
CA THR A 24 10.06 -1.68 -4.82
C THR A 24 9.10 -2.32 -5.81
N SER A 25 8.26 -1.53 -6.48
CA SER A 25 7.32 -2.03 -7.50
C SER A 25 7.83 -1.83 -8.93
N ALA A 26 8.67 -0.82 -9.17
CA ALA A 26 9.12 -0.44 -10.52
C ALA A 26 10.62 -0.66 -10.78
N PHE A 27 11.44 -0.85 -9.73
CA PHE A 27 12.88 -1.00 -9.86
C PHE A 27 13.41 -2.20 -9.08
N PHE A 28 14.37 -2.88 -9.69
CA PHE A 28 15.22 -3.86 -9.02
C PHE A 28 16.59 -3.25 -8.79
N ALA A 29 16.92 -2.95 -7.53
CA ALA A 29 18.09 -2.12 -7.20
C ALA A 29 19.37 -2.93 -6.92
N LEU A 30 19.29 -4.23 -6.64
CA LEU A 30 20.40 -5.04 -6.12
C LEU A 30 20.45 -6.40 -6.81
N ASP A 31 21.15 -6.48 -7.94
CA ASP A 31 21.27 -7.68 -8.77
C ASP A 31 21.98 -8.87 -8.09
N PHE A 32 22.67 -8.61 -6.97
CA PHE A 32 23.39 -9.63 -6.20
C PHE A 32 22.57 -10.25 -5.06
N LEU A 33 21.35 -9.76 -4.80
CA LEU A 33 20.46 -10.30 -3.78
C LEU A 33 19.22 -10.94 -4.40
N SER A 34 18.61 -11.87 -3.67
CA SER A 34 17.27 -12.33 -4.03
C SER A 34 16.29 -11.14 -3.98
N VAL A 35 15.26 -11.17 -4.84
CA VAL A 35 14.22 -10.13 -4.88
C VAL A 35 13.57 -9.93 -3.51
N PHE A 36 13.43 -11.00 -2.75
CA PHE A 36 12.84 -10.97 -1.42
C PHE A 36 13.75 -10.24 -0.41
N ASP A 37 15.03 -10.58 -0.38
CA ASP A 37 15.97 -10.01 0.58
C ASP A 37 16.25 -8.52 0.28
N ALA A 38 16.39 -8.17 -0.99
CA ALA A 38 16.55 -6.78 -1.41
C ALA A 38 15.37 -5.91 -0.93
N LYS A 39 14.13 -6.36 -1.14
CA LYS A 39 12.93 -5.65 -0.68
C LYS A 39 12.88 -5.55 0.85
N ARG A 40 13.21 -6.64 1.56
CA ARG A 40 13.20 -6.66 3.03
C ARG A 40 14.24 -5.71 3.63
N ILE A 41 15.43 -5.61 3.05
CA ILE A 41 16.47 -4.66 3.48
C ILE A 41 16.01 -3.22 3.26
N ILE A 42 15.48 -2.91 2.06
CA ILE A 42 14.96 -1.57 1.76
C ILE A 42 13.80 -1.22 2.72
N GLN A 43 12.90 -2.17 2.99
CA GLN A 43 11.80 -2.00 3.93
C GLN A 43 12.31 -1.66 5.33
N LEU A 44 13.27 -2.44 5.85
CA LEU A 44 13.87 -2.20 7.16
C LEU A 44 14.56 -0.83 7.23
N ALA A 45 15.28 -0.44 6.18
CA ALA A 45 15.94 0.87 6.10
C ALA A 45 14.92 2.02 6.15
N VAL A 46 13.87 1.96 5.33
CA VAL A 46 12.82 2.99 5.28
C VAL A 46 12.04 3.06 6.59
N PHE A 47 11.69 1.91 7.18
CA PHE A 47 10.95 1.87 8.44
C PHE A 47 11.78 2.42 9.59
N SER A 48 13.07 2.05 9.65
CA SER A 48 14.00 2.57 10.65
C SER A 48 14.18 4.08 10.51
N PHE A 49 14.33 4.58 9.28
CA PHE A 49 14.39 6.01 8.99
C PHE A 49 13.13 6.76 9.48
N ILE A 50 11.94 6.24 9.16
CA ILE A 50 10.66 6.85 9.57
C ILE A 50 10.54 6.88 11.10
N LEU A 51 10.89 5.77 11.78
CA LEU A 51 10.86 5.70 13.25
C LEU A 51 11.82 6.70 13.88
N LEU A 52 13.07 6.75 13.41
CA LEU A 52 14.07 7.71 13.89
C LEU A 52 13.63 9.15 13.65
N PHE A 53 13.09 9.44 12.47
CA PHE A 53 12.54 10.76 12.14
C PHE A 53 11.38 11.15 13.07
N ALA A 54 10.44 10.23 13.31
CA ALA A 54 9.31 10.45 14.20
C ALA A 54 9.74 10.71 15.65
N VAL A 55 10.77 10.00 16.14
CA VAL A 55 11.31 10.22 17.48
C VAL A 55 12.09 11.53 17.59
N ALA A 56 12.89 11.85 16.56
CA ALA A 56 13.75 13.03 16.51
C ALA A 56 12.96 14.33 16.36
N TRP A 57 11.80 14.32 15.69
CA TRP A 57 11.01 15.52 15.42
C TRP A 57 9.83 15.67 16.43
N PRO A 58 9.90 16.60 17.41
CA PRO A 58 8.93 16.66 18.51
C PRO A 58 7.45 16.83 18.13
N PRO A 59 7.08 17.62 17.10
CA PRO A 59 5.68 17.73 16.66
C PRO A 59 5.10 16.38 16.23
N LEU A 60 5.83 15.62 15.43
CA LEU A 60 5.38 14.30 14.96
C LEU A 60 5.31 13.32 16.13
N ARG A 61 6.33 13.29 17.00
CA ARG A 61 6.32 12.47 18.22
C ARG A 61 5.07 12.70 19.08
N ARG A 62 4.74 13.97 19.35
CA ARG A 62 3.55 14.32 20.16
C ARG A 62 2.26 13.89 19.49
N ALA A 63 2.13 14.17 18.18
CA ALA A 63 0.96 13.76 17.42
C ALA A 63 0.83 12.22 17.36
N THR A 64 1.92 11.47 17.20
CA THR A 64 1.92 10.00 17.24
C THR A 64 1.47 9.47 18.59
N VAL A 65 1.95 10.04 19.69
CA VAL A 65 1.50 9.68 21.04
C VAL A 65 0.02 9.98 21.23
N GLU A 66 -0.46 11.12 20.71
CA GLU A 66 -1.89 11.44 20.72
C GLU A 66 -2.72 10.40 19.96
N GLN A 67 -2.29 9.97 18.77
CA GLN A 67 -2.98 8.93 18.01
C GLN A 67 -3.03 7.60 18.76
N LEU A 68 -1.91 7.17 19.37
CA LEU A 68 -1.89 5.98 20.21
C LEU A 68 -2.78 6.12 21.45
N ASN A 69 -2.90 7.35 21.98
CA ASN A 69 -3.73 7.61 23.14
C ASN A 69 -5.24 7.60 22.85
N ARG A 70 -5.66 7.65 21.58
CA ARG A 70 -7.07 7.46 21.18
C ARG A 70 -7.57 6.04 21.42
N LEU A 71 -6.67 5.07 21.56
CA LEU A 71 -7.02 3.70 21.89
C LEU A 71 -7.54 3.61 23.32
N THR A 72 -8.67 2.93 23.49
CA THR A 72 -9.25 2.65 24.82
C THR A 72 -8.32 1.72 25.60
N THR A 73 -8.42 1.75 26.93
CA THR A 73 -7.61 0.87 27.80
C THR A 73 -7.76 -0.61 27.41
N LEU A 74 -8.99 -1.02 27.07
CA LEU A 74 -9.26 -2.39 26.60
C LEU A 74 -8.50 -2.70 25.30
N GLN A 75 -8.55 -1.82 24.31
CA GLN A 75 -7.82 -2.02 23.04
C GLN A 75 -6.31 -2.13 23.26
N ARG A 76 -5.74 -1.32 24.17
CA ARG A 76 -4.31 -1.39 24.50
C ARG A 76 -3.95 -2.71 25.16
N VAL A 77 -4.78 -3.19 26.09
CA VAL A 77 -4.57 -4.49 26.75
C VAL A 77 -4.69 -5.62 25.73
N CYS A 78 -5.71 -5.60 24.86
CA CYS A 78 -5.86 -6.60 23.80
C CYS A 78 -4.66 -6.62 22.86
N LEU A 79 -4.15 -5.46 22.43
CA LEU A 79 -2.94 -5.38 21.61
C LEU A 79 -1.71 -5.91 22.35
N ALA A 80 -1.53 -5.56 23.62
CA ALA A 80 -0.42 -6.07 24.43
C ALA A 80 -0.49 -7.60 24.55
N VAL A 81 -1.66 -8.16 24.84
CA VAL A 81 -1.89 -9.61 24.90
C VAL A 81 -1.63 -10.26 23.55
N PHE A 82 -2.11 -9.67 22.45
CA PHE A 82 -1.86 -10.17 21.09
C PHE A 82 -0.37 -10.29 20.79
N PHE A 83 0.42 -9.25 21.06
CA PHE A 83 1.87 -9.29 20.86
C PHE A 83 2.57 -10.25 21.82
N CYS A 84 2.17 -10.32 23.09
CA CYS A 84 2.72 -11.29 24.04
C CYS A 84 2.49 -12.74 23.59
N ILE A 85 1.29 -13.07 23.12
CA ILE A 85 0.97 -14.38 22.56
C ILE A 85 1.84 -14.64 21.32
N GLY A 86 1.97 -13.65 20.43
CA GLY A 86 2.82 -13.75 19.23
C GLY A 86 4.29 -14.05 19.57
N ILE A 87 4.86 -13.37 20.57
CA ILE A 87 6.23 -13.58 21.04
C ILE A 87 6.38 -14.98 21.64
N ILE A 88 5.51 -15.36 22.58
CA ILE A 88 5.55 -16.68 23.23
C ILE A 88 5.41 -17.80 22.19
N SER A 89 4.51 -17.64 21.23
CA SER A 89 4.33 -18.60 20.13
C SER A 89 5.56 -18.68 19.24
N SER A 90 6.20 -17.54 18.92
CA SER A 90 7.39 -17.49 18.07
C SER A 90 8.58 -18.19 18.71
N LEU A 91 8.75 -18.06 20.03
CA LEU A 91 9.83 -18.70 20.79
C LEU A 91 9.70 -20.22 20.89
N ARG A 92 8.53 -20.79 20.56
CA ARG A 92 8.28 -22.25 20.60
C ARG A 92 8.53 -22.95 19.27
N LEU A 93 8.85 -22.21 18.21
CA LEU A 93 9.11 -22.78 16.88
C LEU A 93 10.57 -23.21 16.73
N ASP A 94 10.83 -24.12 15.79
CA ASP A 94 12.18 -24.60 15.47
C ASP A 94 13.12 -23.48 14.97
N TYR A 95 12.54 -22.42 14.39
CA TYR A 95 13.25 -21.26 13.84
C TYR A 95 12.74 -19.95 14.44
N PRO A 96 13.00 -19.69 15.73
CA PRO A 96 12.36 -18.59 16.47
C PRO A 96 12.77 -17.20 15.96
N ALA A 97 13.97 -17.07 15.40
CA ALA A 97 14.47 -15.79 14.87
C ALA A 97 13.60 -15.26 13.71
N TYR A 98 13.21 -16.13 12.77
CA TYR A 98 12.37 -15.73 11.63
C TYR A 98 10.97 -15.33 12.09
N ALA A 99 10.38 -16.10 13.00
CA ALA A 99 9.06 -15.79 13.54
C ALA A 99 9.05 -14.48 14.34
N LEU A 100 10.09 -14.22 15.14
CA LEU A 100 10.23 -12.95 15.86
C LEU A 100 10.39 -11.75 14.93
N VAL A 101 11.09 -11.91 13.79
CA VAL A 101 11.16 -10.86 12.76
C VAL A 101 9.76 -10.51 12.27
N ASP A 102 8.92 -11.50 11.99
CA ASP A 102 7.55 -11.25 11.51
C ASP A 102 6.67 -10.57 12.57
N VAL A 103 6.77 -10.99 13.84
CA VAL A 103 6.07 -10.31 14.96
C VAL A 103 6.58 -8.87 15.13
N SER A 104 7.89 -8.64 15.03
CA SER A 104 8.48 -7.31 15.11
C SER A 104 8.01 -6.41 13.96
N MET A 105 7.86 -6.96 12.75
CA MET A 105 7.32 -6.23 11.60
C MET A 105 5.86 -5.84 11.81
N MET A 106 5.03 -6.73 12.37
CA MET A 106 3.65 -6.38 12.73
C MET A 106 3.61 -5.24 13.77
N TYR A 107 4.51 -5.27 14.75
CA TYR A 107 4.62 -4.21 15.74
C TYR A 107 5.05 -2.88 15.12
N VAL A 108 6.07 -2.89 14.25
CA VAL A 108 6.53 -1.70 13.52
C VAL A 108 5.40 -1.14 12.64
N LEU A 109 4.65 -1.99 11.94
CA LEU A 109 3.49 -1.58 11.14
C LEU A 109 2.42 -0.88 11.98
N MET A 110 2.11 -1.40 13.17
CA MET A 110 1.18 -0.73 14.10
C MET A 110 1.65 0.69 14.46
N ILE A 111 2.93 0.85 14.77
CA ILE A 111 3.51 2.18 15.07
C ILE A 111 3.51 3.08 13.83
N LEU A 112 3.83 2.54 12.65
CA LEU A 112 3.77 3.28 11.39
C LEU A 112 2.37 3.77 11.06
N ILE A 113 1.33 2.99 11.35
CA ILE A 113 -0.07 3.44 11.19
C ILE A 113 -0.31 4.70 12.05
N ALA A 114 0.14 4.71 13.29
CA ALA A 114 0.02 5.89 14.16
C ALA A 114 0.86 7.08 13.67
N ILE A 115 2.07 6.84 13.14
CA ILE A 115 2.92 7.88 12.53
C ILE A 115 2.28 8.47 11.28
N VAL A 116 1.70 7.63 10.42
CA VAL A 116 0.98 8.06 9.21
C VAL A 116 -0.25 8.89 9.58
N ALA A 117 -1.05 8.45 10.54
CA ALA A 117 -2.19 9.21 11.05
C ALA A 117 -1.75 10.56 11.65
N ALA A 118 -0.66 10.58 12.40
CA ALA A 118 -0.08 11.79 12.96
C ALA A 118 0.45 12.74 11.87
N SER A 119 1.15 12.22 10.86
CA SER A 119 1.61 13.00 9.71
C SER A 119 0.43 13.63 8.96
N ARG A 120 -0.65 12.86 8.72
CA ARG A 120 -1.89 13.39 8.13
C ARG A 120 -2.50 14.50 8.98
N SER A 121 -2.56 14.36 10.31
CA SER A 121 -3.08 15.42 11.18
C SER A 121 -2.25 16.71 11.15
N LEU A 122 -0.96 16.62 10.83
CA LEU A 122 -0.05 17.78 10.76
C LEU A 122 -0.03 18.43 9.38
N ALA A 123 -0.14 17.67 8.29
CA ALA A 123 -0.11 18.18 6.92
C ALA A 123 -1.50 18.39 6.29
N GLY A 124 -2.57 17.90 6.91
CA GLY A 124 -3.95 18.07 6.45
C GLY A 124 -4.15 17.55 5.02
N GLU A 125 -4.89 18.31 4.21
CA GLU A 125 -5.20 17.95 2.82
C GLU A 125 -3.97 17.74 1.93
N ARG A 126 -2.83 18.39 2.23
CA ARG A 126 -1.60 18.21 1.45
C ARG A 126 -1.09 16.78 1.55
N PHE A 127 -1.22 16.15 2.72
CA PHE A 127 -0.89 14.74 2.89
C PHE A 127 -1.71 13.88 1.95
N ASP A 128 -3.04 14.09 1.95
CA ASP A 128 -3.97 13.30 1.14
C ASP A 128 -3.67 13.46 -0.36
N ARG A 129 -3.39 14.69 -0.82
CA ARG A 129 -3.00 14.97 -2.21
C ARG A 129 -1.72 14.21 -2.60
N TRP A 130 -0.68 14.27 -1.78
CA TRP A 130 0.58 13.57 -2.07
C TRP A 130 0.44 12.05 -2.00
N ALA A 131 -0.30 11.53 -1.03
CA ALA A 131 -0.58 10.10 -0.91
C ALA A 131 -1.26 9.59 -2.20
N ILE A 132 -2.27 10.33 -2.66
CA ILE A 132 -2.97 10.06 -3.91
C ILE A 132 -2.04 10.09 -5.11
N VAL A 133 -1.26 11.17 -5.28
CA VAL A 133 -0.34 11.31 -6.43
C VAL A 133 0.65 10.14 -6.48
N LEU A 134 1.22 9.76 -5.33
CA LEU A 134 2.17 8.64 -5.24
C LEU A 134 1.50 7.30 -5.53
N LEU A 135 0.27 7.07 -5.06
CA LEU A 135 -0.50 5.86 -5.36
C LEU A 135 -0.87 5.76 -6.84
N VAL A 136 -1.27 6.87 -7.48
CA VAL A 136 -1.53 6.92 -8.93
C VAL A 136 -0.25 6.69 -9.71
N ALA A 137 0.85 7.34 -9.34
CA ALA A 137 2.14 7.19 -10.01
C ALA A 137 2.65 5.75 -9.93
N MET A 138 2.54 5.12 -8.76
CA MET A 138 2.83 3.70 -8.58
C MET A 138 1.92 2.82 -9.45
N GLY A 139 0.60 3.03 -9.38
CA GLY A 139 -0.36 2.26 -10.17
C GLY A 139 -0.12 2.37 -11.67
N PHE A 140 0.24 3.57 -12.15
CA PHE A 140 0.59 3.82 -13.54
C PHE A 140 1.91 3.15 -13.92
N ALA A 141 2.97 3.32 -13.14
CA ALA A 141 4.27 2.71 -13.44
C ALA A 141 4.17 1.18 -13.53
N VAL A 142 3.48 0.58 -12.56
CA VAL A 142 3.22 -0.85 -12.54
C VAL A 142 2.40 -1.27 -13.76
N ALA A 143 1.27 -0.61 -14.03
CA ALA A 143 0.41 -1.00 -15.14
C ALA A 143 1.10 -0.81 -16.51
N PHE A 144 1.89 0.26 -16.67
CA PHE A 144 2.66 0.51 -17.88
C PHE A 144 3.75 -0.54 -18.10
N GLN A 145 4.48 -0.94 -17.05
CA GLN A 145 5.47 -2.00 -17.13
C GLN A 145 4.83 -3.32 -17.61
N GLU A 146 3.68 -3.70 -17.03
CA GLU A 146 2.98 -4.91 -17.44
C GLU A 146 2.49 -4.84 -18.89
N PHE A 147 1.95 -3.69 -19.30
CA PHE A 147 1.55 -3.47 -20.69
C PHE A 147 2.73 -3.63 -21.66
N MET A 148 3.90 -3.11 -21.29
CA MET A 148 5.12 -3.28 -22.08
C MET A 148 5.56 -4.74 -22.14
N GLY A 149 5.50 -5.48 -21.03
CA GLY A 149 5.80 -6.92 -21.00
C GLY A 149 4.85 -7.72 -21.91
N PHE A 150 3.56 -7.42 -21.86
CA PHE A 150 2.56 -8.02 -22.76
C PHE A 150 2.81 -7.66 -24.23
N ALA A 151 3.02 -6.38 -24.54
CA ALA A 151 3.25 -5.90 -25.89
C ALA A 151 4.54 -6.49 -26.49
N ALA A 152 5.60 -6.64 -25.69
CA ALA A 152 6.83 -7.31 -26.09
C ALA A 152 6.58 -8.80 -26.40
N GLY A 153 5.91 -9.54 -25.51
CA GLY A 153 5.55 -10.94 -25.76
C GLY A 153 4.77 -11.12 -27.05
N TRP A 154 3.77 -10.27 -27.28
CA TRP A 154 2.99 -10.26 -28.52
C TRP A 154 3.83 -9.96 -29.76
N ALA A 155 4.67 -8.91 -29.73
CA ALA A 155 5.47 -8.49 -30.87
C ALA A 155 6.53 -9.51 -31.27
N PHE A 156 7.11 -10.23 -30.31
CA PHE A 156 8.15 -11.23 -30.55
C PHE A 156 7.60 -12.65 -30.71
N GLY A 157 6.27 -12.84 -30.64
CA GLY A 157 5.65 -14.17 -30.72
C GLY A 157 6.06 -15.10 -29.58
N ALA A 158 6.57 -14.55 -28.48
CA ALA A 158 6.94 -15.30 -27.30
C ALA A 158 5.68 -15.57 -26.46
N GLU A 159 5.59 -16.75 -25.86
CA GLU A 159 4.56 -16.98 -24.84
C GLU A 159 4.75 -15.97 -23.71
N PHE A 160 3.64 -15.39 -23.26
CA PHE A 160 3.66 -14.43 -22.16
C PHE A 160 4.27 -15.08 -20.91
N SER A 161 5.48 -14.63 -20.54
CA SER A 161 6.16 -15.10 -19.34
C SER A 161 5.95 -14.12 -18.20
N TYR A 162 5.34 -14.60 -17.11
CA TYR A 162 5.18 -13.85 -15.87
C TYR A 162 6.52 -13.41 -15.28
N GLU A 163 7.58 -14.20 -15.47
CA GLU A 163 8.92 -13.85 -15.00
C GLU A 163 9.48 -12.63 -15.73
N GLN A 164 9.06 -12.39 -16.98
CA GLN A 164 9.49 -11.26 -17.80
C GLN A 164 8.57 -10.04 -17.64
N ALA A 165 7.28 -10.22 -17.38
CA ALA A 165 6.35 -9.11 -17.16
C ALA A 165 6.42 -8.58 -15.71
N LEU A 166 6.44 -9.49 -14.74
CA LEU A 166 6.44 -9.22 -13.30
C LEU A 166 7.83 -9.39 -12.69
N ILE A 167 8.89 -8.94 -13.37
CA ILE A 167 10.30 -9.09 -12.94
C ILE A 167 10.52 -8.63 -11.48
N HIS A 168 9.73 -7.67 -11.04
CA HIS A 168 9.77 -7.11 -9.68
C HIS A 168 9.00 -7.93 -8.64
N PHE A 169 8.14 -8.87 -9.03
CA PHE A 169 7.41 -9.75 -8.11
C PHE A 169 7.95 -11.16 -8.20
N ALA A 170 8.39 -11.71 -7.07
CA ALA A 170 8.86 -13.09 -6.99
C ALA A 170 7.80 -14.13 -7.37
N HIS A 171 6.51 -13.77 -7.36
CA HIS A 171 5.41 -14.64 -7.76
C HIS A 171 4.17 -13.80 -8.13
N PRO A 172 3.36 -14.21 -9.14
CA PRO A 172 2.12 -13.51 -9.52
C PRO A 172 1.14 -13.30 -8.36
N ARG A 173 1.18 -14.18 -7.35
CA ARG A 173 0.35 -14.07 -6.14
C ARG A 173 0.62 -12.79 -5.33
N PHE A 174 1.87 -12.32 -5.25
CA PHE A 174 2.18 -11.09 -4.52
C PHE A 174 1.66 -9.86 -5.27
N TYR A 175 1.70 -9.93 -6.59
CA TYR A 175 1.10 -8.91 -7.42
C TYR A 175 -0.42 -8.86 -7.26
N ASN A 176 -1.09 -10.03 -7.24
CA ASN A 176 -2.53 -10.14 -6.97
C ASN A 176 -2.93 -9.49 -5.64
N GLN A 177 -2.09 -9.60 -4.60
CA GLN A 177 -2.31 -8.94 -3.31
C GLN A 177 -2.22 -7.42 -3.44
N LEU A 178 -1.23 -6.90 -4.18
CA LEU A 178 -1.12 -5.47 -4.46
C LEU A 178 -2.36 -4.96 -5.22
N GLN A 179 -2.83 -5.72 -6.22
CA GLN A 179 -4.02 -5.37 -7.01
C GLN A 179 -5.29 -5.31 -6.16
N THR A 180 -5.48 -6.24 -5.22
CA THR A 180 -6.61 -6.22 -4.28
C THR A 180 -6.70 -4.90 -3.51
N TRP A 181 -5.57 -4.25 -3.24
CA TRP A 181 -5.51 -3.01 -2.46
C TRP A 181 -5.49 -1.77 -3.35
N SER A 182 -4.87 -1.84 -4.53
CA SER A 182 -4.74 -0.71 -5.46
C SER A 182 -6.03 -0.43 -6.24
N ILE A 183 -6.77 -1.46 -6.66
CA ILE A 183 -8.02 -1.29 -7.43
C ILE A 183 -9.05 -0.43 -6.68
N PRO A 184 -9.37 -0.69 -5.40
CA PRO A 184 -10.28 0.17 -4.64
C PRO A 184 -9.81 1.62 -4.53
N VAL A 185 -8.51 1.84 -4.36
CA VAL A 185 -7.93 3.19 -4.26
C VAL A 185 -8.06 3.95 -5.58
N ILE A 186 -7.73 3.30 -6.71
CA ILE A 186 -7.88 3.87 -8.06
C ILE A 186 -9.36 4.15 -8.36
N ALA A 187 -10.27 3.25 -7.98
CA ALA A 187 -11.70 3.46 -8.14
C ALA A 187 -12.25 4.63 -7.30
N ALA A 188 -11.68 4.87 -6.11
CA ALA A 188 -12.12 5.97 -5.25
C ALA A 188 -11.60 7.35 -5.68
N LEU A 189 -10.52 7.41 -6.46
CA LEU A 189 -9.86 8.66 -6.84
C LEU A 189 -10.74 9.69 -7.58
N PRO A 190 -11.56 9.29 -8.55
CA PRO A 190 -12.54 10.17 -9.19
C PRO A 190 -13.50 10.85 -8.21
N LEU A 191 -13.75 10.25 -7.03
CA LEU A 191 -14.64 10.80 -6.01
C LEU A 191 -13.99 11.96 -5.25
N PHE A 192 -12.67 11.92 -5.05
CA PHE A 192 -11.92 12.99 -4.39
C PHE A 192 -11.66 14.18 -5.32
N TYR A 193 -11.67 13.97 -6.64
CA TYR A 193 -11.43 15.01 -7.65
C TYR A 193 -12.55 15.09 -8.71
N PRO A 194 -13.82 15.36 -8.31
CA PRO A 194 -14.97 15.26 -9.21
C PRO A 194 -14.91 16.24 -10.38
N ALA A 195 -14.23 17.38 -10.21
CA ALA A 195 -14.08 18.44 -11.20
C ALA A 195 -13.07 18.11 -12.30
N ASN A 196 -12.11 17.21 -12.06
CA ASN A 196 -11.03 16.95 -13.01
C ASN A 196 -11.36 15.76 -13.92
N ARG A 197 -11.80 16.05 -15.16
CA ARG A 197 -12.18 15.03 -16.15
C ARG A 197 -11.01 14.11 -16.50
N TRP A 198 -9.78 14.61 -16.53
CA TRP A 198 -8.59 13.81 -16.83
C TRP A 198 -8.34 12.72 -15.79
N VAL A 199 -8.58 13.02 -14.50
CA VAL A 199 -8.44 12.03 -13.42
C VAL A 199 -9.42 10.86 -13.65
N LYS A 200 -10.65 11.15 -14.08
CA LYS A 200 -11.64 10.10 -14.38
C LYS A 200 -11.18 9.20 -15.51
N VAL A 201 -10.70 9.79 -16.62
CA VAL A 201 -10.20 9.04 -17.78
C VAL A 201 -8.99 8.19 -17.41
N VAL A 202 -8.00 8.75 -16.71
CA VAL A 202 -6.80 8.02 -16.29
C VAL A 202 -7.16 6.89 -15.32
N CYS A 203 -8.05 7.13 -14.36
CA CYS A 203 -8.49 6.07 -13.44
C CYS A 203 -9.26 4.97 -14.17
N ALA A 204 -10.14 5.30 -15.10
CA ALA A 204 -10.87 4.31 -15.90
C ALA A 204 -9.90 3.45 -16.75
N LEU A 205 -8.91 4.07 -17.41
CA LEU A 205 -7.87 3.35 -18.16
C LEU A 205 -7.05 2.44 -17.25
N LEU A 206 -6.60 2.95 -16.09
CA LEU A 206 -5.85 2.16 -15.13
C LEU A 206 -6.68 1.00 -14.56
N LEU A 207 -7.95 1.22 -14.23
CA LEU A 207 -8.84 0.16 -13.77
C LEU A 207 -9.08 -0.88 -14.85
N GLY A 208 -9.33 -0.46 -16.09
CA GLY A 208 -9.48 -1.38 -17.22
C GLY A 208 -8.24 -2.26 -17.40
N LEU A 209 -7.05 -1.67 -17.32
CA LEU A 209 -5.79 -2.39 -17.41
C LEU A 209 -5.57 -3.33 -16.22
N GLN A 210 -5.88 -2.90 -14.99
CA GLN A 210 -5.79 -3.75 -13.79
C GLN A 210 -6.75 -4.95 -13.88
N TRP A 211 -8.00 -4.74 -14.32
CA TRP A 211 -8.97 -5.81 -14.51
C TRP A 211 -8.59 -6.76 -15.64
N PHE A 212 -8.07 -6.24 -16.76
CA PHE A 212 -7.52 -7.04 -17.84
C PHE A 212 -6.44 -8.00 -17.30
N ILE A 213 -5.53 -7.49 -16.48
CA ILE A 213 -4.45 -8.27 -15.88
C ILE A 213 -5.01 -9.28 -14.85
N VAL A 214 -5.96 -8.90 -13.99
CA VAL A 214 -6.63 -9.82 -13.04
C VAL A 214 -7.24 -11.02 -13.78
N ILE A 215 -7.88 -10.77 -14.93
CA ILE A 215 -8.50 -11.81 -15.75
C ILE A 215 -7.42 -12.68 -16.42
N SER A 216 -6.39 -12.08 -17.03
CA SER A 216 -5.33 -12.83 -17.72
C SER A 216 -4.53 -13.71 -16.76
N MET A 217 -4.30 -13.27 -15.53
CA MET A 217 -3.62 -14.03 -14.48
C MET A 217 -4.50 -15.08 -13.77
N ALA A 218 -5.79 -15.16 -14.12
CA ALA A 218 -6.77 -15.97 -13.41
C ALA A 218 -6.71 -15.75 -11.88
N ALA A 219 -6.59 -14.49 -11.44
CA ALA A 219 -6.39 -14.10 -10.04
C ALA A 219 -7.67 -14.27 -9.19
N ARG A 220 -8.13 -15.52 -9.02
CA ARG A 220 -9.40 -15.88 -8.36
C ARG A 220 -9.55 -15.26 -6.97
N GLY A 221 -8.48 -15.23 -6.18
CA GLY A 221 -8.49 -14.63 -4.83
C GLY A 221 -8.75 -13.12 -4.84
N THR A 222 -8.21 -12.39 -5.82
CA THR A 222 -8.45 -10.96 -6.00
C THR A 222 -9.90 -10.70 -6.41
N VAL A 223 -10.43 -11.48 -7.36
CA VAL A 223 -11.83 -11.38 -7.77
C VAL A 223 -12.77 -11.64 -6.59
N VAL A 224 -12.58 -12.73 -5.85
CA VAL A 224 -13.42 -13.08 -4.69
C VAL A 224 -13.35 -11.99 -3.63
N SER A 225 -12.15 -11.53 -3.25
CA SER A 225 -11.99 -10.48 -2.23
C SER A 225 -12.65 -9.16 -2.63
N LEU A 226 -12.47 -8.72 -3.88
CA LEU A 226 -13.11 -7.49 -4.38
C LEU A 226 -14.63 -7.65 -4.45
N VAL A 227 -15.15 -8.78 -4.92
CA VAL A 227 -16.60 -9.05 -4.96
C VAL A 227 -17.19 -9.10 -3.57
N THR A 228 -16.55 -9.79 -2.62
CA THR A 228 -17.00 -9.82 -1.23
C THR A 228 -16.99 -8.42 -0.61
N ALA A 229 -15.96 -7.61 -0.86
CA ALA A 229 -15.91 -6.23 -0.41
C ALA A 229 -17.04 -5.39 -1.03
N MET A 230 -17.32 -5.55 -2.33
CA MET A 230 -18.43 -4.88 -3.02
C MET A 230 -19.79 -5.24 -2.40
N VAL A 231 -20.04 -6.54 -2.17
CA VAL A 231 -21.26 -7.02 -1.53
C VAL A 231 -21.38 -6.44 -0.11
N PHE A 232 -20.28 -6.44 0.64
CA PHE A 232 -20.26 -5.88 1.98
C PHE A 232 -20.60 -4.38 1.98
N ILE A 233 -19.97 -3.59 1.09
CA ILE A 233 -20.28 -2.16 0.93
C ILE A 233 -21.74 -1.97 0.50
N ALA A 234 -22.23 -2.76 -0.44
CA ALA A 234 -23.59 -2.61 -0.94
C ALA A 234 -24.66 -2.90 0.11
N LEU A 235 -24.40 -3.83 1.04
CA LEU A 235 -25.35 -4.25 2.06
C LEU A 235 -25.24 -3.43 3.35
N TRP A 236 -24.02 -3.12 3.81
CA TRP A 236 -23.78 -2.48 5.12
C TRP A 236 -23.43 -1.00 5.04
N MET A 237 -23.17 -0.44 3.85
CA MET A 237 -22.80 0.96 3.64
C MET A 237 -23.77 1.70 2.70
N PRO A 238 -25.02 1.98 3.15
CA PRO A 238 -26.09 2.47 2.30
C PRO A 238 -25.81 3.84 1.67
N LEU A 239 -25.05 4.71 2.35
CA LEU A 239 -24.65 6.04 1.85
C LEU A 239 -23.60 5.96 0.73
N GLN A 240 -22.72 4.95 0.75
CA GLN A 240 -21.67 4.78 -0.26
C GLN A 240 -22.05 3.83 -1.42
N ARG A 241 -23.14 3.06 -1.26
CA ARG A 241 -23.63 2.04 -2.22
C ARG A 241 -23.81 2.57 -3.65
N GLN A 242 -24.47 3.72 -3.83
CA GLN A 242 -24.84 4.23 -5.16
C GLN A 242 -23.61 4.61 -6.01
N TYR A 243 -22.52 5.00 -5.36
CA TYR A 243 -21.31 5.48 -6.03
C TYR A 243 -20.39 4.34 -6.43
N TRP A 244 -20.14 3.40 -5.51
CA TRP A 244 -19.23 2.28 -5.75
C TRP A 244 -19.73 1.34 -6.85
N VAL A 245 -21.02 0.98 -6.81
CA VAL A 245 -21.60 0.10 -7.84
C VAL A 245 -21.56 0.77 -9.23
N LYS A 246 -21.78 2.09 -9.30
CA LYS A 246 -21.77 2.81 -10.58
C LYS A 246 -20.39 2.78 -11.24
N TYR A 247 -19.31 3.08 -10.52
CA TYR A 247 -17.97 3.16 -11.12
C TYR A 247 -17.29 1.80 -11.34
N GLN A 248 -17.60 0.78 -10.53
CA GLN A 248 -17.00 -0.56 -10.73
C GLN A 248 -17.70 -1.38 -11.82
N VAL A 249 -18.99 -1.16 -12.07
CA VAL A 249 -19.74 -1.88 -13.12
C VAL A 249 -19.63 -1.19 -14.47
N LEU A 250 -19.52 0.14 -14.52
CA LEU A 250 -19.47 0.88 -15.78
C LEU A 250 -18.07 1.04 -16.38
N GLY A 251 -17.00 0.95 -15.59
CA GLY A 251 -15.64 1.26 -16.06
C GLY A 251 -15.40 2.75 -16.22
#